data_AF-A0A7S1TZR7-F1
#
_entry.id   AF-A0A7S1TZR7-F1
#
_cell.length_a   1.000
_cell.length_b   1.000
_cell.length_c   1.000
_cell.angle_alpha   90.00
_cell.angle_beta   90.00
_cell.angle_gamma   90.00
#
_symmetry.space_group_name_H-M   'P 1'
#
loop_
_entity.id
_entity.type
_entity.pdbx_description
1 polymer ?
#
loop_
_entity_poly.entity_id
_entity_poly.type
_entity_poly.pdbx_seq_one_letter_code
_entity_poly.pdbx_strand_id
1 'polypeptide(L)'
;LDAKEKSKKKQEKVKIAPELEAIIFLRGKKFKSFAESASGDTCADMSSFGESKTEKLIAKQPAEWVLYNQKQMSRIYPAGTRVDSSNYDPVPSWVAGNQIVALNYQTPGEQMHFNAGMFRDNGNCGYVAKPALLLGAEGYAPSADAPVVQTIHLTILSAAQLPKPEGELKGEVIDPYVVVEVRGVPADNFTGRTAKVDDNGFNPTFGEMFSIPLTQPELAVIYICVWDHDLTNPDDFIAQSSVRATNLRQGLRRVELRSNAGTSHGQFEFASLCVKVAISQA
;
A
#
# COMPACT_ATOMS: atom_id res chain seq x y z
N LEU A 1 56.94 46.21 -24.66
CA LEU A 1 55.95 45.28 -25.26
C LEU A 1 55.47 44.39 -24.13
N ASP A 2 54.38 44.81 -23.47
CA ASP A 2 53.86 44.17 -22.27
C ASP A 2 53.15 42.85 -22.60
N ALA A 3 53.66 41.76 -22.04
CA ALA A 3 53.00 40.47 -22.06
C ALA A 3 51.87 40.46 -21.01
N LYS A 4 50.61 40.59 -21.46
CA LYS A 4 49.43 40.37 -20.61
C LYS A 4 49.22 38.87 -20.38
N GLU A 5 49.60 38.39 -19.19
CA GLU A 5 49.12 37.11 -18.65
C GLU A 5 47.60 37.19 -18.42
N LYS A 6 46.84 36.51 -19.28
CA LYS A 6 45.41 36.24 -19.04
C LYS A 6 45.27 34.99 -18.19
N SER A 7 45.22 35.18 -16.87
CA SER A 7 44.74 34.16 -15.93
C SER A 7 43.27 33.82 -16.24
N LYS A 8 43.03 32.64 -16.83
CA LYS A 8 41.68 32.08 -16.98
C LYS A 8 41.23 31.52 -15.62
N LYS A 9 40.48 32.31 -14.84
CA LYS A 9 39.71 31.80 -13.70
C LYS A 9 38.72 30.75 -14.21
N LYS A 10 38.91 29.50 -13.81
CA LYS A 10 37.94 28.41 -14.00
C LYS A 10 36.67 28.81 -13.24
N GLN A 11 35.61 29.21 -13.94
CA GLN A 11 34.30 29.39 -13.31
C GLN A 11 33.88 28.03 -12.73
N GLU A 12 33.69 27.97 -11.41
CA GLU A 12 33.04 26.81 -10.79
C GLU A 12 31.68 26.63 -11.44
N LYS A 13 31.44 25.45 -12.01
CA LYS A 13 30.11 25.08 -12.51
C LYS A 13 29.19 25.02 -11.31
N VAL A 14 28.37 26.05 -11.14
CA VAL A 14 27.22 26.04 -10.26
C VAL A 14 26.32 24.90 -10.72
N LYS A 15 26.27 23.81 -9.95
CA LYS A 15 25.54 22.58 -10.31
C LYS A 15 24.01 22.76 -10.26
N ILE A 16 23.53 23.76 -9.51
CA ILE A 16 22.12 24.09 -9.29
C ILE A 16 22.00 25.61 -9.28
N ALA A 17 21.11 26.19 -10.08
CA ALA A 17 20.89 27.63 -10.12
C ALA A 17 20.44 28.16 -8.73
N PRO A 18 20.95 29.31 -8.25
CA PRO A 18 20.61 29.84 -6.92
C PRO A 18 19.10 30.05 -6.72
N GLU A 19 18.38 30.43 -7.78
CA GLU A 19 16.93 30.63 -7.76
C GLU A 19 16.18 29.32 -7.51
N LEU A 20 16.70 28.20 -8.04
CA LEU A 20 16.17 26.87 -7.78
C LEU A 20 16.55 26.39 -6.38
N GLU A 21 17.79 26.63 -5.94
CA GLU A 21 18.25 26.25 -4.60
C GLU A 21 17.43 26.94 -3.50
N ALA A 22 17.08 28.22 -3.69
CA ALA A 22 16.32 29.02 -2.74
C ALA A 22 14.89 28.50 -2.46
N ILE A 23 14.33 27.67 -3.35
CA ILE A 23 12.98 27.10 -3.21
C ILE A 23 12.96 25.62 -2.79
N ILE A 24 14.14 25.02 -2.52
CA ILE A 24 14.24 23.62 -2.10
C ILE A 24 14.00 23.51 -0.59
N PHE A 25 12.86 22.93 -0.21
CA PHE A 25 12.56 22.57 1.18
C PHE A 25 13.19 21.23 1.59
N LEU A 26 13.32 20.30 0.64
CA LEU A 26 13.86 18.96 0.88
C LEU A 26 15.11 18.74 0.04
N ARG A 27 16.26 18.75 0.69
CA ARG A 27 17.56 18.59 0.05
C ARG A 27 17.83 17.12 -0.23
N GLY A 28 17.95 16.77 -1.51
CA GLY A 28 18.32 15.43 -1.92
C GLY A 28 19.76 15.11 -1.53
N LYS A 29 19.94 14.13 -0.63
CA LYS A 29 21.24 13.63 -0.18
C LYS A 29 21.42 12.16 -0.54
N LYS A 30 22.66 11.77 -0.89
CA LYS A 30 23.01 10.37 -1.08
C LYS A 30 23.12 9.68 0.27
N PHE A 31 22.25 8.71 0.52
CA PHE A 31 22.35 7.84 1.70
C PHE A 31 23.66 7.04 1.68
N LYS A 32 24.40 7.07 2.78
CA LYS A 32 25.63 6.29 2.99
C LYS A 32 25.45 5.22 4.06
N SER A 33 24.99 5.60 5.25
CA SER A 33 24.66 4.71 6.36
C SER A 33 23.69 5.39 7.33
N PHE A 34 23.03 4.60 8.18
CA PHE A 34 22.17 5.13 9.24
C PHE A 34 22.94 5.98 10.25
N ALA A 35 24.15 5.56 10.64
CA ALA A 35 24.97 6.28 11.60
C ALA A 35 25.38 7.68 11.10
N GLU A 36 25.73 7.79 9.82
CA GLU A 36 26.07 9.11 9.23
C GLU A 36 24.83 10.00 9.12
N SER A 37 23.68 9.45 8.72
CA SER A 37 22.43 10.20 8.66
C SER A 37 21.96 10.65 10.05
N ALA A 38 22.05 9.78 11.07
CA ALA A 38 21.67 10.11 12.43
C ALA A 38 22.50 11.28 13.02
N SER A 39 23.80 11.30 12.74
CA SER A 39 24.74 12.31 13.27
C SER A 39 24.82 13.62 12.47
N GLY A 40 24.65 13.56 11.15
CA GLY A 40 24.93 14.70 10.26
C GLY A 40 23.75 15.25 9.46
N ASP A 41 22.62 14.54 9.41
CA ASP A 41 21.46 14.99 8.62
C ASP A 41 20.42 15.71 9.49
N THR A 42 19.63 16.56 8.83
CA THR A 42 18.50 17.30 9.40
C THR A 42 17.18 16.80 8.81
N CYS A 43 16.04 17.24 9.35
CA CYS A 43 14.73 16.91 8.79
C CYS A 43 14.50 17.46 7.37
N ALA A 44 15.30 18.44 6.93
CA ALA A 44 15.28 18.96 5.57
C ALA A 44 16.07 18.07 4.59
N ASP A 45 16.84 17.09 5.06
CA ASP A 45 17.61 16.19 4.20
C ASP A 45 16.81 14.91 3.93
N MET A 46 16.69 14.55 2.64
CA MET A 46 15.97 13.36 2.21
C MET A 46 16.81 12.48 1.28
N SER A 47 16.53 11.17 1.26
CA SER A 47 17.18 10.24 0.34
C SER A 47 16.16 9.43 -0.47
N SER A 48 16.56 9.07 -1.69
CA SER A 48 15.78 8.18 -2.56
C SER A 48 16.39 6.77 -2.61
N PHE A 49 15.54 5.75 -2.64
CA PHE A 49 15.91 4.34 -2.61
C PHE A 49 15.08 3.55 -3.62
N GLY A 50 15.72 2.72 -4.44
CA GLY A 50 14.99 1.77 -5.30
C GLY A 50 14.42 0.62 -4.45
N GLU A 51 13.29 0.06 -4.86
CA GLU A 51 12.57 -1.00 -4.13
C GLU A 51 13.48 -2.12 -3.59
N SER A 52 14.37 -2.68 -4.42
CA SER A 52 15.24 -3.79 -4.00
C SER A 52 16.31 -3.39 -2.98
N LYS A 53 16.67 -2.10 -2.92
CA LYS A 53 17.56 -1.59 -1.87
C LYS A 53 16.79 -1.40 -0.57
N THR A 54 15.55 -0.92 -0.66
CA THR A 54 14.66 -0.76 0.49
C THR A 54 14.37 -2.10 1.14
N GLU A 55 13.99 -3.13 0.38
CA GLU A 55 13.76 -4.49 0.88
C GLU A 55 14.98 -5.03 1.67
N LYS A 56 16.19 -4.84 1.12
CA LYS A 56 17.44 -5.27 1.78
C LYS A 56 17.70 -4.52 3.08
N LEU A 57 17.34 -3.23 3.17
CA LEU A 57 17.51 -2.44 4.38
C LEU A 57 16.48 -2.82 5.44
N ILE A 58 15.22 -3.02 5.05
CA ILE A 58 14.15 -3.53 5.93
C ILE A 58 14.54 -4.89 6.52
N ALA A 59 15.05 -5.81 5.69
CA ALA A 59 15.42 -7.14 6.14
C ALA A 59 16.66 -7.18 7.07
N LYS A 60 17.60 -6.24 6.91
CA LYS A 60 18.87 -6.25 7.65
C LYS A 60 18.88 -5.36 8.89
N GLN A 61 18.21 -4.22 8.83
CA GLN A 61 18.29 -3.13 9.82
C GLN A 61 16.93 -2.45 9.99
N PRO A 62 15.86 -3.20 10.36
CA PRO A 62 14.50 -2.67 10.42
C PRO A 62 14.35 -1.53 11.45
N ALA A 63 14.96 -1.68 12.63
CA ALA A 63 14.87 -0.68 13.69
C ALA A 63 15.53 0.65 13.29
N GLU A 64 16.74 0.59 12.73
CA GLU A 64 17.45 1.78 12.25
C GLU A 64 16.75 2.44 11.07
N TRP A 65 16.07 1.66 10.22
CA TRP A 65 15.27 2.20 9.12
C TRP A 65 14.05 2.96 9.64
N VAL A 66 13.35 2.45 10.65
CA VAL A 66 12.26 3.18 11.31
C VAL A 66 12.78 4.46 11.95
N LEU A 67 13.90 4.41 12.68
CA LEU A 67 14.53 5.59 13.29
C LEU A 67 14.91 6.65 12.24
N TYR A 68 15.49 6.22 11.12
CA TYR A 68 15.79 7.11 10.00
C TYR A 68 14.51 7.83 9.51
N ASN A 69 13.42 7.09 9.34
CA ASN A 69 12.13 7.61 8.89
C ASN A 69 11.37 8.43 9.94
N GLN A 70 11.83 8.49 11.19
CA GLN A 70 11.28 9.43 12.18
C GLN A 70 11.85 10.84 11.99
N LYS A 71 13.13 10.94 11.63
CA LYS A 71 13.86 12.21 11.51
C LYS A 71 13.86 12.77 10.10
N GLN A 72 13.91 11.90 9.09
CA GLN A 72 14.09 12.26 7.68
C GLN A 72 13.01 11.65 6.80
N MET A 73 12.82 12.21 5.61
CA MET A 73 11.95 11.63 4.59
C MET A 73 12.72 10.69 3.67
N SER A 74 12.11 9.55 3.37
CA SER A 74 12.59 8.58 2.38
C SER A 74 11.63 8.52 1.20
N ARG A 75 12.20 8.54 -0.02
CA ARG A 75 11.45 8.30 -1.26
C ARG A 75 11.80 6.95 -1.85
N ILE A 76 10.82 6.07 -1.95
CA ILE A 76 10.98 4.73 -2.51
C ILE A 76 10.41 4.77 -3.92
N TYR A 77 11.08 4.13 -4.87
CA TYR A 77 10.64 4.15 -6.26
C TYR A 77 10.80 2.77 -6.94
N PRO A 78 9.96 2.49 -7.96
CA PRO A 78 10.01 1.22 -8.67
C PRO A 78 11.38 0.96 -9.30
N ALA A 79 11.79 -0.31 -9.38
CA ALA A 79 13.02 -0.68 -10.06
C ALA A 79 13.01 -0.26 -11.54
N GLY A 80 14.18 0.13 -12.07
CA GLY A 80 14.30 0.52 -13.49
C GLY A 80 14.02 -0.63 -14.48
N THR A 81 13.97 -1.87 -14.00
CA THR A 81 13.56 -3.06 -14.78
C THR A 81 12.05 -3.14 -15.01
N ARG A 82 11.23 -2.39 -14.26
CA ARG A 82 9.77 -2.29 -14.44
C ARG A 82 9.43 -1.34 -15.58
N VAL A 83 9.92 -1.66 -16.77
CA VAL A 83 9.72 -0.88 -18.00
C VAL A 83 8.25 -0.84 -18.42
N ASP A 84 7.46 -1.81 -17.97
CA ASP A 84 6.00 -1.91 -18.12
C ASP A 84 5.23 -1.04 -17.13
N SER A 85 5.92 -0.28 -16.27
CA SER A 85 5.32 0.49 -15.17
C SER A 85 4.58 -0.36 -14.14
N SER A 86 4.89 -1.65 -14.00
CA SER A 86 4.39 -2.46 -12.88
C SER A 86 4.77 -1.84 -11.52
N ASN A 87 4.04 -2.23 -10.47
CA ASN A 87 4.25 -1.72 -9.12
C ASN A 87 4.82 -2.80 -8.20
N TYR A 88 5.61 -2.38 -7.21
CA TYR A 88 6.05 -3.21 -6.09
C TYR A 88 5.04 -3.14 -4.94
N ASP A 89 5.07 -4.11 -4.03
CA ASP A 89 4.23 -4.08 -2.84
C ASP A 89 4.61 -2.89 -1.92
N PRO A 90 3.70 -1.92 -1.70
CA PRO A 90 4.00 -0.76 -0.88
C PRO A 90 4.00 -1.07 0.63
N VAL A 91 3.34 -2.15 1.07
CA VAL A 91 3.06 -2.41 2.49
C VAL A 91 4.33 -2.58 3.33
N PRO A 92 5.35 -3.35 2.90
CA PRO A 92 6.62 -3.45 3.63
C PRO A 92 7.28 -2.09 3.89
N SER A 93 7.17 -1.16 2.94
CA SER A 93 7.72 0.19 3.10
C SER A 93 6.95 0.99 4.15
N TRP A 94 5.62 0.90 4.19
CA TRP A 94 4.81 1.56 5.23
C TRP A 94 5.05 0.97 6.62
N VAL A 95 5.14 -0.37 6.73
CA VAL A 95 5.51 -1.08 7.97
C VAL A 95 6.85 -0.60 8.52
N ALA A 96 7.77 -0.24 7.62
CA ALA A 96 9.10 0.27 7.99
C ALA A 96 9.15 1.82 8.12
N GLY A 97 8.00 2.49 8.05
CA GLY A 97 7.83 3.93 8.31
C GLY A 97 8.13 4.85 7.13
N ASN A 98 8.33 4.32 5.92
CA ASN A 98 8.55 5.14 4.74
C ASN A 98 7.32 5.99 4.39
N GLN A 99 7.53 7.27 4.09
CA GLN A 99 6.45 8.23 3.85
C GLN A 99 6.15 8.41 2.36
N ILE A 100 7.19 8.48 1.52
CA ILE A 100 7.04 8.72 0.08
C ILE A 100 7.26 7.41 -0.68
N VAL A 101 6.27 6.53 -0.63
CA VAL A 101 6.28 5.24 -1.35
C VAL A 101 5.70 5.47 -2.75
N ALA A 102 6.57 5.81 -3.70
CA ALA A 102 6.13 6.20 -5.05
C ALA A 102 5.74 4.96 -5.86
N LEU A 103 4.52 5.00 -6.41
CA LEU A 103 3.95 3.99 -7.29
C LEU A 103 3.62 4.62 -8.66
N ASN A 104 3.54 3.80 -9.68
CA ASN A 104 3.05 4.14 -11.01
C ASN A 104 1.52 4.20 -10.98
N TYR A 105 0.96 5.40 -10.74
CA TYR A 105 -0.48 5.63 -10.62
C TYR A 105 -1.26 5.32 -11.91
N GLN A 106 -0.59 5.37 -13.06
CA GLN A 106 -1.16 5.04 -14.36
C GLN A 106 -1.38 3.53 -14.56
N THR A 107 -0.88 2.69 -13.66
CA THR A 107 -0.95 1.23 -13.76
C THR A 107 -1.94 0.69 -12.72
N PRO A 108 -3.18 0.38 -13.12
CA PRO A 108 -4.13 -0.32 -12.27
C PRO A 108 -3.57 -1.64 -11.75
N GLY A 109 -4.09 -2.09 -10.61
CA GLY A 109 -3.70 -3.34 -10.02
C GLY A 109 -3.62 -3.29 -8.51
N GLU A 110 -3.34 -4.45 -7.95
CA GLU A 110 -3.39 -4.70 -6.52
C GLU A 110 -2.59 -3.70 -5.68
N GLN A 111 -1.36 -3.35 -6.10
CA GLN A 111 -0.52 -2.41 -5.35
C GLN A 111 -1.18 -1.03 -5.25
N MET A 112 -1.86 -0.59 -6.31
CA MET A 112 -2.65 0.64 -6.30
C MET A 112 -3.94 0.50 -5.48
N HIS A 113 -4.52 -0.70 -5.40
CA HIS A 113 -5.65 -0.98 -4.51
C HIS A 113 -5.25 -0.83 -3.04
N PHE A 114 -4.10 -1.37 -2.62
CA PHE A 114 -3.55 -1.16 -1.27
C PHE A 114 -3.26 0.31 -1.00
N ASN A 115 -2.67 1.03 -1.97
CA ASN A 115 -2.44 2.48 -1.87
C ASN A 115 -3.75 3.26 -1.67
N ALA A 116 -4.78 2.96 -2.46
CA ALA A 116 -6.10 3.57 -2.27
C ALA A 116 -6.71 3.23 -0.91
N GLY A 117 -6.51 2.02 -0.39
CA GLY A 117 -7.00 1.60 0.93
C GLY A 117 -6.31 2.30 2.09
N MET A 118 -4.99 2.49 1.99
CA MET A 118 -4.18 3.25 2.95
C MET A 118 -4.61 4.72 2.98
N PHE A 119 -4.65 5.36 1.82
CA PHE A 119 -4.90 6.80 1.70
C PHE A 119 -6.39 7.18 1.62
N ARG A 120 -7.32 6.22 1.71
CA ARG A 120 -8.74 6.54 1.97
C ARG A 120 -8.94 7.07 3.40
N ASP A 121 -7.98 6.79 4.27
CA ASP A 121 -7.94 7.31 5.63
C ASP A 121 -7.75 8.84 5.62
N ASN A 122 -8.04 9.46 6.76
CA ASN A 122 -7.87 10.91 6.97
C ASN A 122 -8.51 11.79 5.88
N GLY A 123 -9.71 11.40 5.41
CA GLY A 123 -10.49 12.18 4.45
C GLY A 123 -9.86 12.27 3.05
N ASN A 124 -9.08 11.28 2.64
CA ASN A 124 -8.44 11.22 1.32
C ASN A 124 -7.45 12.36 1.04
N CYS A 125 -6.88 12.99 2.06
CA CYS A 125 -6.05 14.17 1.87
C CYS A 125 -4.62 13.86 1.37
N GLY A 126 -4.27 12.57 1.25
CA GLY A 126 -2.93 12.11 0.85
C GLY A 126 -1.91 12.03 1.99
N TYR A 127 -2.30 12.36 3.22
CA TYR A 127 -1.45 12.26 4.41
C TYR A 127 -2.13 11.44 5.49
N VAL A 128 -1.45 10.39 5.95
CA VAL A 128 -1.92 9.51 7.04
C VAL A 128 -0.86 9.51 8.12
N ALA A 129 -1.26 9.79 9.36
CA ALA A 129 -0.33 9.80 10.49
C ALA A 129 0.25 8.40 10.71
N LYS A 130 1.57 8.33 10.91
CA LYS A 130 2.23 7.09 11.31
C LYS A 130 1.73 6.65 12.70
N PRO A 131 1.55 5.35 12.93
CA PRO A 131 1.19 4.83 14.25
C PRO A 131 2.29 5.11 15.28
N ALA A 132 1.90 5.18 16.56
CA ALA A 132 2.81 5.54 17.66
C ALA A 132 4.00 4.58 17.77
N LEU A 133 3.80 3.30 17.43
CA LEU A 133 4.85 2.28 17.41
C LEU A 133 6.02 2.64 16.46
N LEU A 134 5.77 3.37 15.37
CA LEU A 134 6.80 3.82 14.42
C LEU A 134 7.46 5.14 14.82
N LEU A 135 7.05 5.72 15.95
CA LEU A 135 7.52 7.02 16.46
C LEU A 135 8.29 6.88 17.79
N GLY A 136 8.53 5.65 18.26
CA GLY A 136 9.27 5.38 19.50
C GLY A 136 10.78 5.59 19.36
N ALA A 137 11.43 6.01 20.45
CA ALA A 137 12.86 6.37 20.48
C ALA A 137 13.83 5.21 20.18
N GLU A 138 13.40 3.96 20.39
CA GLU A 138 14.20 2.75 20.16
C GLU A 138 14.04 2.20 18.73
N GLY A 139 13.20 2.84 17.90
CA GLY A 139 12.80 2.30 16.61
C GLY A 139 11.79 1.17 16.74
N TYR A 140 11.57 0.45 15.64
CA TYR A 140 10.64 -0.66 15.60
C TYR A 140 11.13 -1.75 14.65
N ALA A 141 11.03 -3.00 15.07
CA ALA A 141 11.26 -4.17 14.25
C ALA A 141 10.10 -5.16 14.49
N PRO A 142 9.38 -5.58 13.43
CA PRO A 142 8.36 -6.61 13.57
C PRO A 142 8.94 -7.89 14.17
N SER A 143 8.29 -8.42 15.20
CA SER A 143 8.62 -9.72 15.80
C SER A 143 7.68 -10.80 15.27
N ALA A 144 8.22 -11.97 14.95
CA ALA A 144 7.40 -13.14 14.59
C ALA A 144 6.59 -13.66 15.79
N ASP A 145 7.07 -13.43 17.01
CA ASP A 145 6.44 -13.88 18.26
C ASP A 145 5.57 -12.79 18.92
N ALA A 146 5.22 -11.73 18.19
CA ALA A 146 4.35 -10.69 18.71
C ALA A 146 2.99 -11.30 19.11
N PRO A 147 2.46 -10.99 20.31
CA PRO A 147 1.17 -11.53 20.71
C PRO A 147 0.08 -10.93 19.82
N VAL A 148 -0.95 -11.74 19.53
CA VAL A 148 -2.19 -11.25 18.93
C VAL A 148 -2.82 -10.27 19.90
N VAL A 149 -3.14 -9.06 19.44
CA VAL A 149 -3.81 -8.01 20.23
C VAL A 149 -5.28 -7.86 19.85
N GLN A 150 -5.62 -8.26 18.63
CA GLN A 150 -6.95 -8.11 18.06
C GLN A 150 -7.23 -9.25 17.08
N THR A 151 -8.43 -9.80 17.08
CA THR A 151 -8.90 -10.72 16.03
C THR A 151 -10.09 -10.10 15.32
N ILE A 152 -10.03 -10.06 13.98
CA ILE A 152 -11.14 -9.65 13.12
C ILE A 152 -11.87 -10.91 12.65
N HIS A 153 -13.14 -11.03 12.99
CA HIS A 153 -14.04 -12.02 12.42
C HIS A 153 -14.85 -11.38 11.30
N LEU A 154 -14.51 -11.72 10.06
CA LEU A 154 -15.16 -11.20 8.85
C LEU A 154 -15.98 -12.32 8.20
N THR A 155 -17.31 -12.19 8.26
CA THR A 155 -18.23 -13.06 7.53
C THR A 155 -18.63 -12.41 6.21
N ILE A 156 -18.37 -13.09 5.09
CA ILE A 156 -18.87 -12.70 3.77
C ILE A 156 -20.27 -13.31 3.63
N LEU A 157 -21.31 -12.47 3.61
CA LEU A 157 -22.69 -12.95 3.60
C LEU A 157 -23.21 -13.09 2.17
N SER A 158 -23.13 -12.01 1.40
CA SER A 158 -23.64 -11.97 0.03
C SER A 158 -22.97 -10.86 -0.77
N ALA A 159 -23.18 -10.86 -2.09
CA ALA A 159 -22.93 -9.70 -2.94
C ALA A 159 -24.23 -9.19 -3.56
N ALA A 160 -24.19 -7.99 -4.12
CA ALA A 160 -25.27 -7.41 -4.89
C ALA A 160 -24.71 -6.77 -6.16
N GLN A 161 -25.33 -7.09 -7.30
CA GLN A 161 -25.10 -6.48 -8.61
C GLN A 161 -23.61 -6.45 -9.00
N LEU A 162 -22.96 -7.60 -8.92
CA LEU A 162 -21.59 -7.75 -9.42
C LEU A 162 -21.60 -7.54 -10.94
N PRO A 163 -20.70 -6.70 -11.49
CA PRO A 163 -20.57 -6.55 -12.92
C PRO A 163 -19.92 -7.80 -13.51
N LYS A 164 -20.04 -7.94 -14.83
CA LYS A 164 -19.24 -8.89 -15.60
C LYS A 164 -17.77 -8.43 -15.67
N PRO A 165 -16.83 -9.32 -16.04
CA PRO A 165 -15.44 -8.95 -16.29
C PRO A 165 -15.31 -7.74 -17.23
N GLU A 166 -14.23 -6.98 -17.07
CA GLU A 166 -14.06 -5.71 -17.76
C GLU A 166 -14.10 -5.88 -19.29
N GLY A 167 -15.02 -5.14 -19.94
CA GLY A 167 -15.23 -5.21 -21.39
C GLY A 167 -16.32 -6.18 -21.83
N GLU A 168 -16.84 -7.01 -20.92
CA GLU A 168 -17.90 -7.95 -21.23
C GLU A 168 -19.30 -7.39 -20.94
N LEU A 169 -20.15 -7.34 -21.99
CA LEU A 169 -21.55 -6.92 -21.87
C LEU A 169 -22.54 -8.08 -22.11
N LYS A 170 -22.05 -9.18 -22.66
CA LYS A 170 -22.80 -10.39 -23.03
C LYS A 170 -21.89 -11.58 -22.78
N GLY A 171 -22.47 -12.75 -22.49
CA GLY A 171 -21.71 -13.97 -22.16
C GLY A 171 -22.32 -14.69 -20.98
N GLU A 172 -21.62 -15.71 -20.50
CA GLU A 172 -22.05 -16.58 -19.39
C GLU A 172 -22.25 -15.80 -18.09
N VAL A 173 -23.14 -16.29 -17.22
CA VAL A 173 -23.33 -15.63 -15.93
C VAL A 173 -22.10 -15.92 -15.08
N ILE A 174 -21.60 -14.91 -14.38
CA ILE A 174 -20.39 -15.07 -13.58
C ILE A 174 -20.60 -16.09 -12.45
N ASP A 175 -19.52 -16.78 -12.08
CA ASP A 175 -19.38 -17.73 -10.99
C ASP A 175 -18.57 -17.10 -9.82
N PRO A 176 -19.13 -16.14 -9.08
CA PRO A 176 -18.31 -15.30 -8.22
C PRO A 176 -17.80 -16.03 -6.99
N TYR A 177 -16.57 -15.73 -6.61
CA TYR A 177 -16.03 -16.00 -5.28
C TYR A 177 -15.31 -14.76 -4.73
N VAL A 178 -15.21 -14.69 -3.39
CA VAL A 178 -14.58 -13.56 -2.70
C VAL A 178 -13.27 -14.02 -2.08
N VAL A 179 -12.21 -13.26 -2.33
CA VAL A 179 -10.90 -13.40 -1.68
C VAL A 179 -10.74 -12.28 -0.67
N VAL A 180 -10.34 -12.65 0.54
CA VAL A 180 -9.96 -11.74 1.61
C VAL A 180 -8.47 -11.89 1.84
N GLU A 181 -7.75 -10.79 1.73
CA GLU A 181 -6.33 -10.70 2.01
C GLU A 181 -6.07 -9.62 3.06
N VAL A 182 -5.09 -9.87 3.93
CA VAL A 182 -4.53 -8.85 4.82
C VAL A 182 -3.04 -8.78 4.58
N ARG A 183 -2.54 -7.56 4.37
CA ARG A 183 -1.11 -7.26 4.33
C ARG A 183 -0.77 -6.28 5.44
N GLY A 184 0.30 -6.56 6.16
CA GLY A 184 0.83 -5.70 7.22
C GLY A 184 2.22 -6.16 7.61
N VAL A 185 2.45 -6.30 8.92
CA VAL A 185 3.63 -7.03 9.39
C VAL A 185 3.53 -8.51 8.95
N PRO A 186 4.65 -9.22 8.73
CA PRO A 186 4.61 -10.60 8.23
C PRO A 186 3.75 -11.56 9.06
N ALA A 187 3.67 -11.37 10.37
CA ALA A 187 2.84 -12.18 11.27
C ALA A 187 1.32 -11.98 11.09
N ASP A 188 0.91 -10.86 10.48
CA ASP A 188 -0.49 -10.49 10.27
C ASP A 188 -0.98 -10.81 8.85
N ASN A 189 -0.09 -11.31 7.98
CA ASN A 189 -0.45 -11.63 6.61
C ASN A 189 -1.43 -12.80 6.57
N PHE A 190 -2.54 -12.62 5.87
CA PHE A 190 -3.63 -13.60 5.79
C PHE A 190 -4.19 -13.64 4.38
N THR A 191 -4.58 -14.83 3.91
CA THR A 191 -5.37 -15.01 2.69
C THR A 191 -6.42 -16.10 2.91
N GLY A 192 -7.66 -15.80 2.55
CA GLY A 192 -8.77 -16.73 2.58
C GLY A 192 -9.72 -16.47 1.42
N ARG A 193 -10.48 -17.48 1.00
CA ARG A 193 -11.50 -17.33 -0.04
C ARG A 193 -12.79 -18.07 0.31
N THR A 194 -13.90 -17.59 -0.22
CA THR A 194 -15.19 -18.30 -0.17
C THR A 194 -15.21 -19.43 -1.21
N ALA A 195 -16.20 -20.30 -1.14
CA ALA A 195 -16.60 -21.08 -2.31
C ALA A 195 -17.13 -20.15 -3.42
N LYS A 196 -17.11 -20.64 -4.66
CA LYS A 196 -17.80 -19.98 -5.77
C LYS A 196 -19.31 -20.20 -5.67
N VAL A 197 -20.07 -19.27 -6.22
CA VAL A 197 -21.51 -19.42 -6.42
C VAL A 197 -21.75 -19.54 -7.91
N ASP A 198 -22.35 -20.65 -8.35
CA ASP A 198 -22.56 -20.90 -9.77
C ASP A 198 -23.63 -19.97 -10.36
N ASP A 199 -23.37 -19.42 -11.55
CA ASP A 199 -24.28 -18.66 -12.40
C ASP A 199 -25.06 -17.55 -11.66
N ASN A 200 -24.41 -16.80 -10.76
CA ASN A 200 -25.09 -15.73 -10.02
C ASN A 200 -24.21 -14.52 -9.67
N GLY A 201 -24.18 -13.52 -10.55
CA GLY A 201 -23.62 -12.20 -10.24
C GLY A 201 -24.59 -11.21 -9.58
N PHE A 202 -25.90 -11.47 -9.60
CA PHE A 202 -26.89 -10.47 -9.19
C PHE A 202 -27.04 -10.40 -7.66
N ASN A 203 -27.10 -11.55 -6.99
CA ASN A 203 -27.30 -11.66 -5.54
C ASN A 203 -26.69 -12.93 -4.92
N PRO A 204 -25.43 -13.29 -5.22
CA PRO A 204 -24.81 -14.50 -4.68
C PRO A 204 -24.76 -14.46 -3.15
N THR A 205 -24.95 -15.61 -2.53
CA THR A 205 -24.85 -15.80 -1.07
C THR A 205 -23.71 -16.77 -0.79
N PHE A 206 -22.88 -16.42 0.17
CA PHE A 206 -21.67 -17.15 0.55
C PHE A 206 -21.89 -17.80 1.93
N GLY A 207 -21.42 -17.16 3.01
CA GLY A 207 -21.62 -17.58 4.40
C GLY A 207 -20.32 -17.86 5.15
N GLU A 208 -19.18 -17.86 4.48
CA GLU A 208 -17.87 -18.13 5.07
C GLU A 208 -17.43 -17.01 6.02
N MET A 209 -16.80 -17.43 7.11
CA MET A 209 -16.24 -16.55 8.12
C MET A 209 -14.74 -16.77 8.22
N PHE A 210 -13.99 -15.67 8.11
CA PHE A 210 -12.55 -15.63 8.30
C PHE A 210 -12.23 -15.07 9.68
N SER A 211 -11.41 -15.79 10.45
CA SER A 211 -10.85 -15.31 11.71
C SER A 211 -9.41 -14.86 11.46
N ILE A 212 -9.17 -13.57 11.55
CA ILE A 212 -7.92 -12.92 11.16
C ILE A 212 -7.26 -12.36 12.42
N PRO A 213 -6.28 -13.08 13.02
CA PRO A 213 -5.53 -12.58 14.15
C PRO A 213 -4.54 -11.49 13.70
N LEU A 214 -4.46 -10.41 14.46
CA LEU A 214 -3.58 -9.27 14.21
C LEU A 214 -2.74 -8.96 15.44
N THR A 215 -1.44 -8.88 15.24
CA THR A 215 -0.45 -8.43 16.22
C THR A 215 -0.25 -6.92 16.14
N GLN A 216 -0.42 -6.31 14.96
CA GLN A 216 -0.25 -4.87 14.71
C GLN A 216 -1.35 -4.32 13.78
N PRO A 217 -2.60 -4.19 14.28
CA PRO A 217 -3.73 -3.71 13.48
C PRO A 217 -3.49 -2.33 12.83
N GLU A 218 -2.70 -1.47 13.46
CA GLU A 218 -2.37 -0.14 12.94
C GLU A 218 -1.52 -0.19 11.66
N LEU A 219 -0.87 -1.31 11.36
CA LEU A 219 -0.08 -1.51 10.14
C LEU A 219 -0.76 -2.40 9.10
N ALA A 220 -1.95 -2.93 9.40
CA ALA A 220 -2.66 -3.87 8.54
C ALA A 220 -3.63 -3.16 7.58
N VAL A 221 -3.60 -3.56 6.31
CA VAL A 221 -4.58 -3.19 5.29
C VAL A 221 -5.32 -4.45 4.86
N ILE A 222 -6.65 -4.41 4.94
CA ILE A 222 -7.55 -5.46 4.49
C ILE A 222 -7.91 -5.18 3.03
N TYR A 223 -7.75 -6.18 2.18
CA TYR A 223 -8.09 -6.15 0.77
C TYR A 223 -9.10 -7.26 0.49
N ILE A 224 -10.26 -6.89 -0.06
CA ILE A 224 -11.30 -7.82 -0.45
C ILE A 224 -11.46 -7.70 -1.96
N CYS A 225 -11.32 -8.80 -2.69
CA CYS A 225 -11.58 -8.84 -4.13
C CYS A 225 -12.59 -9.93 -4.48
N VAL A 226 -13.31 -9.69 -5.57
CA VAL A 226 -14.28 -10.59 -6.16
C VAL A 226 -13.74 -11.04 -7.50
N TRP A 227 -13.81 -12.33 -7.74
CA TRP A 227 -13.33 -13.00 -8.93
C TRP A 227 -14.46 -13.81 -9.54
N ASP A 228 -14.42 -13.98 -10.85
CA ASP A 228 -15.24 -14.90 -11.61
C ASP A 228 -14.43 -16.17 -11.88
N HIS A 229 -14.98 -17.33 -11.53
CA HIS A 229 -14.28 -18.59 -11.73
C HIS A 229 -14.48 -19.12 -13.14
N ASP A 230 -13.38 -19.39 -13.83
CA ASP A 230 -13.38 -19.99 -15.16
C ASP A 230 -12.92 -21.45 -15.12
N LEU A 231 -13.65 -22.33 -15.81
CA LEU A 231 -13.28 -23.74 -15.90
C LEU A 231 -12.07 -23.98 -16.81
N THR A 232 -11.91 -23.14 -17.84
CA THR A 232 -10.93 -23.35 -18.92
C THR A 232 -9.89 -22.24 -19.04
N ASN A 233 -10.16 -21.07 -18.47
CA ASN A 233 -9.29 -19.90 -18.50
C ASN A 233 -8.84 -19.54 -17.09
N PRO A 234 -7.85 -18.64 -16.92
CA PRO A 234 -7.60 -18.02 -15.63
C PRO A 234 -8.84 -17.25 -15.16
N ASP A 235 -9.15 -17.35 -13.86
CA ASP A 235 -10.23 -16.60 -13.23
C ASP A 235 -10.11 -15.10 -13.50
N ASP A 236 -11.25 -14.46 -13.79
CA ASP A 236 -11.32 -13.05 -14.13
C ASP A 236 -11.54 -12.17 -12.90
N PHE A 237 -10.79 -11.08 -12.81
CA PHE A 237 -10.99 -10.09 -11.76
C PHE A 237 -12.28 -9.30 -12.01
N ILE A 238 -13.16 -9.24 -11.02
CA ILE A 238 -14.42 -8.48 -11.11
C ILE A 238 -14.29 -7.13 -10.41
N ALA A 239 -13.98 -7.14 -9.12
CA ALA A 239 -14.02 -5.93 -8.32
C ALA A 239 -13.20 -6.05 -7.03
N GLN A 240 -12.97 -4.91 -6.37
CA GLN A 240 -12.25 -4.87 -5.09
C GLN A 240 -12.69 -3.77 -4.15
N SER A 241 -12.33 -3.92 -2.88
CA SER A 241 -12.29 -2.86 -1.89
C SER A 241 -11.16 -3.11 -0.89
N SER A 242 -10.41 -2.06 -0.57
CA SER A 242 -9.33 -2.07 0.43
C SER A 242 -9.59 -1.08 1.55
N VAL A 243 -9.20 -1.39 2.78
CA VAL A 243 -9.34 -0.48 3.95
C VAL A 243 -8.32 -0.83 5.04
N ARG A 244 -7.81 0.17 5.75
CA ARG A 244 -7.01 -0.08 6.97
C ARG A 244 -7.82 -0.84 8.02
N ALA A 245 -7.19 -1.78 8.72
CA ALA A 245 -7.87 -2.56 9.76
C ALA A 245 -8.45 -1.68 10.88
N THR A 246 -7.77 -0.58 11.22
CA THR A 246 -8.23 0.43 12.20
C THR A 246 -9.49 1.18 11.78
N ASN A 247 -9.81 1.20 10.49
CA ASN A 247 -10.96 1.91 9.94
C ASN A 247 -12.17 0.98 9.72
N LEU A 248 -12.03 -0.31 10.06
CA LEU A 248 -13.09 -1.29 9.91
C LEU A 248 -14.18 -1.06 10.96
N ARG A 249 -15.45 -1.02 10.53
CA ARG A 249 -16.59 -0.81 11.41
C ARG A 249 -17.29 -2.14 11.72
N GLN A 250 -17.52 -2.44 13.00
CA GLN A 250 -18.20 -3.66 13.44
C GLN A 250 -19.69 -3.72 13.05
N GLY A 251 -20.31 -4.89 13.07
CA GLY A 251 -21.72 -5.13 12.75
C GLY A 251 -21.95 -5.53 11.29
N LEU A 252 -23.22 -5.47 10.85
CA LEU A 252 -23.58 -5.64 9.45
C LEU A 252 -23.16 -4.39 8.65
N ARG A 253 -22.40 -4.59 7.58
CA ARG A 253 -21.83 -3.52 6.76
C ARG A 253 -22.01 -3.83 5.28
N ARG A 254 -22.21 -2.76 4.52
CA ARG A 254 -22.09 -2.77 3.06
C ARG A 254 -20.67 -2.34 2.69
N VAL A 255 -19.98 -3.15 1.89
CA VAL A 255 -18.68 -2.83 1.31
C VAL A 255 -18.91 -2.45 -0.15
N GLU A 256 -18.65 -1.19 -0.49
CA GLU A 256 -18.70 -0.71 -1.87
C GLU A 256 -17.52 -1.27 -2.66
N LEU A 257 -17.81 -1.93 -3.78
CA LEU A 257 -16.82 -2.51 -4.67
C LEU A 257 -16.42 -1.52 -5.77
N ARG A 258 -15.18 -1.64 -6.24
CA ARG A 258 -14.57 -0.80 -7.25
C ARG A 258 -13.96 -1.65 -8.35
N SER A 259 -13.86 -1.10 -9.56
CA SER A 259 -13.13 -1.73 -10.65
C SER A 259 -11.63 -1.83 -10.37
N ASN A 260 -10.90 -2.48 -11.26
CA ASN A 260 -9.44 -2.54 -11.23
C ASN A 260 -8.80 -1.13 -11.32
N ALA A 261 -9.43 -0.21 -12.05
CA ALA A 261 -9.02 1.20 -12.10
C ALA A 261 -9.48 2.03 -10.88
N GLY A 262 -10.21 1.43 -9.94
CA GLY A 262 -10.65 2.09 -8.71
C GLY A 262 -11.94 2.91 -8.81
N THR A 263 -12.68 2.85 -9.92
CA THR A 263 -13.99 3.55 -10.04
C THR A 263 -15.11 2.74 -9.39
N SER A 264 -16.03 3.44 -8.71
CA SER A 264 -17.29 2.89 -8.17
C SER A 264 -18.54 3.42 -8.90
N HIS A 265 -18.37 4.03 -10.07
CA HIS A 265 -19.47 4.56 -10.87
C HIS A 265 -19.78 3.65 -12.07
N GLY A 266 -20.89 3.90 -12.75
CA GLY A 266 -21.31 3.12 -13.92
C GLY A 266 -21.71 1.71 -13.52
N GLN A 267 -21.06 0.69 -14.10
CA GLN A 267 -21.36 -0.72 -13.81
C GLN A 267 -21.13 -1.09 -12.32
N PHE A 268 -20.36 -0.31 -11.58
CA PHE A 268 -20.04 -0.55 -10.18
C PHE A 268 -20.92 0.24 -9.19
N GLU A 269 -21.87 1.06 -9.67
CA GLU A 269 -22.67 1.98 -8.83
C GLU A 269 -23.41 1.24 -7.68
N PHE A 270 -23.90 0.04 -7.96
CA PHE A 270 -24.60 -0.80 -6.97
C PHE A 270 -23.80 -2.02 -6.51
N ALA A 271 -22.65 -2.28 -7.13
CA ALA A 271 -21.78 -3.41 -6.83
C ALA A 271 -21.29 -3.34 -5.38
N SER A 272 -21.67 -4.33 -4.57
CA SER A 272 -21.31 -4.34 -3.16
C SER A 272 -21.31 -5.71 -2.52
N LEU A 273 -20.59 -5.86 -1.42
CA LEU A 273 -20.70 -7.00 -0.51
C LEU A 273 -21.52 -6.62 0.73
N CYS A 274 -22.33 -7.54 1.21
CA CYS A 274 -22.87 -7.54 2.56
C CYS A 274 -21.96 -8.39 3.44
N VAL A 275 -21.42 -7.80 4.51
CA VAL A 275 -20.51 -8.48 5.42
C VAL A 275 -20.94 -8.28 6.87
N LYS A 276 -20.58 -9.23 7.73
CA LYS A 276 -20.64 -9.05 9.19
C LYS A 276 -19.23 -8.98 9.73
N VAL A 277 -18.94 -7.90 10.46
CA VAL A 277 -17.64 -7.69 11.11
C VAL A 277 -17.83 -7.80 12.63
N ALA A 278 -17.05 -8.63 13.29
CA ALA A 278 -16.88 -8.59 14.74
C ALA A 278 -15.40 -8.47 15.07
N ILE A 279 -15.06 -7.67 16.08
CA ILE A 279 -13.68 -7.44 16.51
C ILE A 279 -13.58 -7.82 17.99
N SER A 280 -12.73 -8.79 18.30
CA SER A 280 -12.36 -9.14 19.67
C SER A 280 -10.97 -8.62 19.98
N GLN A 281 -10.81 -8.03 21.17
CA GLN A 281 -9.49 -7.74 21.73
C GLN A 281 -8.98 -9.00 22.45
N ALA A 282 -7.67 -9.22 22.42
CA ALA A 282 -7.01 -10.30 23.16
C ALA A 282 -6.91 -9.98 24.65
#